data_AF-A0A1Y4SU40-F1
#
_entry.id   AF-A0A1Y4SU40-F1
#
_cell.length_a   1.000
_cell.length_b   1.000
_cell.length_c   1.000
_cell.angle_alpha   90.00
_cell.angle_beta   90.00
_cell.angle_gamma   90.00
#
_symmetry.space_group_name_H-M   'P 1'
#
loop_
_entity.id
_entity.type
_entity.pdbx_description
1 polymer ?
#
loop_
_entity_poly.entity_id
_entity_poly.type
_entity_poly.pdbx_seq_one_letter_code
_entity_poly.pdbx_strand_id
1 'polypeptide(L)'
;MKITVVGLGVIGGSFVKALKGLGYEVYGVDCDLKTLEMAKEEGCILEGYQDGHDMIAQSDLTIICLYPSKVLDFIATHHFKKGSIVTDVVGIKSYFLQQALSMIDKDVEYISGHPMAGREKKGYLYASKEVFAKANYIVIQHQHNHQEKIEWMCQFVGQLGFKSVKIMSPYDHDEIISFTSQLPHTLAVALMNSDDEKYETGKYIGDSFRDLTRIANINADLWTELFFHNKDYLLASMDRFEKEFDQLKQAIMNEDEKTLKEKFLQSSKRREKLES
;
A
#
# COMPACT_ATOMS: atom_id res chain seq x y z
N MET A 1 18.89 3.83 -18.20
CA MET A 1 17.47 3.44 -18.08
C MET A 1 16.73 4.65 -17.53
N LYS A 2 15.68 5.07 -18.22
CA LYS A 2 14.85 6.22 -17.84
C LYS A 2 13.68 5.75 -16.97
N ILE A 3 13.59 6.29 -15.76
CA ILE A 3 12.52 5.98 -14.82
C ILE A 3 11.72 7.25 -14.56
N THR A 4 10.41 7.20 -14.73
CA THR A 4 9.51 8.29 -14.33
C THR A 4 8.67 7.87 -13.15
N VAL A 5 8.70 8.66 -12.07
CA VAL A 5 7.84 8.46 -10.89
C VAL A 5 6.72 9.50 -10.91
N VAL A 6 5.47 9.03 -10.91
CA VAL A 6 4.26 9.85 -11.00
C VAL A 6 3.61 9.94 -9.62
N GLY A 7 3.36 11.15 -9.12
CA GLY A 7 2.90 11.41 -7.77
C GLY A 7 4.03 11.34 -6.75
N LEU A 8 4.68 12.46 -6.48
CA LEU A 8 5.78 12.60 -5.53
C LEU A 8 5.30 12.87 -4.10
N GLY A 9 4.25 12.16 -3.68
CA GLY A 9 3.81 12.09 -2.29
C GLY A 9 4.82 11.35 -1.39
N VAL A 10 4.37 10.78 -0.27
CA VAL A 10 5.27 10.03 0.62
C VAL A 10 5.89 8.82 -0.10
N ILE A 11 5.10 8.06 -0.84
CA ILE A 11 5.58 6.84 -1.51
C ILE A 11 6.43 7.19 -2.73
N GLY A 12 5.91 7.97 -3.68
CA GLY A 12 6.68 8.35 -4.89
C GLY A 12 7.92 9.17 -4.56
N GLY A 13 7.84 10.07 -3.58
CA GLY A 13 9.01 10.76 -3.04
C GLY A 13 10.04 9.79 -2.47
N SER A 14 9.61 8.70 -1.82
CA SER A 14 10.53 7.70 -1.27
C SER A 14 11.17 6.86 -2.39
N PHE A 15 10.45 6.62 -3.49
CA PHE A 15 11.02 6.01 -4.70
C PHE A 15 12.12 6.86 -5.31
N VAL A 16 11.88 8.14 -5.60
CA VAL A 16 12.94 8.99 -6.20
C VAL A 16 14.15 9.12 -5.28
N LYS A 17 13.93 9.18 -3.96
CA LYS A 17 15.02 9.16 -2.96
C LYS A 17 15.78 7.84 -2.92
N ALA A 18 15.11 6.71 -3.11
CA ALA A 18 15.74 5.39 -3.15
C ALA A 18 16.49 5.13 -4.46
N LEU A 19 16.02 5.70 -5.57
CA LEU A 19 16.64 5.59 -6.89
C LEU A 19 17.91 6.45 -7.03
N LYS A 20 18.01 7.51 -6.23
CA LYS A 20 19.15 8.42 -6.25
C LYS A 20 20.47 7.67 -6.03
N GLY A 21 21.39 7.81 -6.99
CA GLY A 21 22.73 7.21 -6.93
C GLY A 21 22.81 5.77 -7.46
N LEU A 22 21.71 5.19 -7.96
CA LEU A 22 21.72 3.85 -8.56
C LEU A 22 22.06 3.83 -10.07
N GLY A 23 22.45 4.98 -10.63
CA GLY A 23 22.83 5.10 -12.05
C GLY A 23 21.65 5.20 -13.05
N TYR A 24 20.45 5.48 -12.55
CA TYR A 24 19.26 5.71 -13.38
C TYR A 24 19.05 7.19 -13.72
N GLU A 25 18.44 7.45 -14.87
CA GLU A 25 17.91 8.77 -15.23
C GLU A 25 16.49 8.87 -14.67
N VAL A 26 16.32 9.58 -13.56
CA VAL A 26 15.05 9.65 -12.83
C VAL A 26 14.32 10.96 -13.13
N TYR A 27 13.05 10.89 -13.46
CA TYR A 27 12.17 12.02 -13.71
C TYR A 27 10.95 11.98 -12.79
N GLY A 28 10.40 13.15 -12.47
CA GLY A 28 9.22 13.29 -11.63
C GLY A 28 8.01 13.81 -12.40
N VAL A 29 6.83 13.30 -12.08
CA VAL A 29 5.55 13.90 -12.47
C VAL A 29 4.73 14.21 -11.23
N ASP A 30 4.32 15.45 -11.02
CA ASP A 30 3.46 15.85 -9.91
C ASP A 30 2.71 17.14 -10.26
N CYS A 31 1.48 17.30 -9.76
CA CYS A 31 0.72 18.52 -10.00
C CYS A 31 1.29 19.73 -9.22
N ASP A 32 2.00 19.49 -8.12
CA ASP A 32 2.63 20.52 -7.30
C ASP A 32 4.06 20.85 -7.77
N LEU A 33 4.23 22.03 -8.38
CA LEU A 33 5.51 22.54 -8.84
C LEU A 33 6.56 22.64 -7.72
N LYS A 34 6.15 22.98 -6.48
CA LYS A 34 7.09 23.08 -5.35
C LYS A 34 7.68 21.73 -5.01
N THR A 35 6.87 20.67 -5.10
CA THR A 35 7.31 19.30 -4.88
C THR A 35 8.34 18.87 -5.94
N LEU A 36 8.13 19.23 -7.21
CA LEU A 36 9.07 18.97 -8.29
C LEU A 36 10.39 19.74 -8.10
N GLU A 37 10.31 21.03 -7.75
CA GLU A 37 11.47 21.87 -7.46
C GLU A 37 12.31 21.27 -6.32
N MET A 38 11.69 20.91 -5.19
CA MET A 38 12.39 20.28 -4.06
C MET A 38 13.07 18.96 -4.48
N ALA A 39 12.38 18.10 -5.21
CA ALA A 39 12.96 16.83 -5.66
C ALA A 39 14.16 17.02 -6.59
N LYS A 40 14.14 18.07 -7.42
CA LYS A 40 15.22 18.44 -8.33
C LYS A 40 16.40 19.08 -7.59
N GLU A 41 16.14 20.00 -6.68
CA GLU A 41 17.17 20.63 -5.82
C GLU A 41 17.90 19.60 -4.96
N GLU A 42 17.17 18.61 -4.45
CA GLU A 42 17.75 17.47 -3.73
C GLU A 42 18.52 16.51 -4.67
N GLY A 43 18.46 16.68 -5.99
CA GLY A 43 19.07 15.77 -6.98
C GLY A 43 18.47 14.37 -6.98
N CYS A 44 17.21 14.22 -6.55
CA CYS A 44 16.47 12.95 -6.60
C CYS A 44 15.85 12.71 -7.97
N ILE A 45 15.56 13.78 -8.73
CA ILE A 45 15.14 13.75 -10.12
C ILE A 45 16.04 14.67 -10.96
N LEU A 46 16.19 14.36 -12.25
CA LEU A 46 16.85 15.20 -13.23
C LEU A 46 15.96 16.37 -13.65
N GLU A 47 14.68 16.08 -13.90
CA GLU A 47 13.67 17.07 -14.28
C GLU A 47 12.27 16.64 -13.83
N GLY A 48 11.40 17.62 -13.61
CA GLY A 48 10.00 17.44 -13.21
C GLY A 48 9.01 17.97 -14.24
N TYR A 49 7.86 17.31 -14.36
CA TYR A 49 6.77 17.70 -15.28
C TYR A 49 5.42 17.66 -14.56
N GLN A 50 4.43 18.46 -14.97
CA GLN A 50 3.10 18.42 -14.35
C GLN A 50 2.21 17.30 -14.91
N ASP A 51 2.27 17.02 -16.21
CA ASP A 51 1.54 15.94 -16.89
C ASP A 51 2.46 14.77 -17.30
N GLY A 52 3.63 15.07 -17.84
CA GLY A 52 4.66 14.11 -18.20
C GLY A 52 4.43 13.35 -19.51
N HIS A 53 3.46 13.73 -20.36
CA HIS A 53 3.14 13.01 -21.60
C HIS A 53 4.37 12.61 -22.43
N ASP A 54 5.21 13.59 -22.79
CA ASP A 54 6.42 13.36 -23.60
C ASP A 54 7.45 12.50 -22.87
N MET A 55 7.55 12.65 -21.55
CA MET A 55 8.53 11.93 -20.73
C MET A 55 8.12 10.46 -20.53
N ILE A 56 6.83 10.19 -20.33
CA ILE A 56 6.28 8.84 -20.15
C ILE A 56 6.45 8.03 -21.44
N ALA A 57 6.21 8.64 -22.60
CA ALA A 57 6.42 8.02 -23.91
C ALA A 57 7.88 7.62 -24.18
N GLN A 58 8.83 8.12 -23.39
CA GLN A 58 10.27 7.81 -23.48
C GLN A 58 10.80 6.96 -22.33
N SER A 59 9.99 6.70 -21.30
CA SER A 59 10.41 6.02 -20.07
C SER A 59 10.50 4.52 -20.26
N ASP A 60 11.55 3.90 -19.72
CA ASP A 60 11.71 2.44 -19.70
C ASP A 60 10.92 1.81 -18.55
N LEU A 61 10.73 2.56 -17.46
CA LEU A 61 9.90 2.21 -16.30
C LEU A 61 9.09 3.42 -15.84
N THR A 62 7.79 3.25 -15.66
CA THR A 62 6.92 4.26 -15.03
C THR A 62 6.35 3.71 -13.72
N ILE A 63 6.58 4.42 -12.61
CA ILE A 63 6.10 4.07 -11.26
C ILE A 63 5.00 5.04 -10.86
N ILE A 64 3.75 4.60 -10.83
CA ILE A 64 2.58 5.44 -10.56
C ILE A 64 2.18 5.35 -9.08
N CYS A 65 2.36 6.46 -8.36
CA CYS A 65 2.14 6.62 -6.93
C CYS A 65 0.96 7.54 -6.60
N LEU A 66 -0.14 7.39 -7.35
CA LEU A 66 -1.38 8.16 -7.19
C LEU A 66 -2.43 7.35 -6.40
N TYR A 67 -3.56 7.99 -6.10
CA TYR A 67 -4.73 7.28 -5.57
C TYR A 67 -5.31 6.36 -6.63
N PRO A 68 -5.95 5.23 -6.26
CA PRO A 68 -6.28 4.17 -7.23
C PRO A 68 -7.08 4.70 -8.44
N SER A 69 -8.16 5.45 -8.23
CA SER A 69 -8.95 6.13 -9.26
C SER A 69 -8.08 6.96 -10.22
N LYS A 70 -7.17 7.77 -9.68
CA LYS A 70 -6.26 8.60 -10.46
C LYS A 70 -5.20 7.80 -11.22
N VAL A 71 -4.82 6.61 -10.75
CA VAL A 71 -3.91 5.73 -11.51
C VAL A 71 -4.61 5.25 -12.79
N LEU A 72 -5.87 4.85 -12.72
CA LEU A 72 -6.63 4.42 -13.91
C LEU A 72 -6.81 5.58 -14.90
N ASP A 73 -7.19 6.77 -14.42
CA ASP A 73 -7.29 7.97 -15.24
C ASP A 73 -5.96 8.30 -15.92
N PHE A 74 -4.85 8.14 -15.19
CA PHE A 74 -3.51 8.38 -15.73
C PHE A 74 -3.15 7.37 -16.82
N ILE A 75 -3.40 6.08 -16.60
CA ILE A 75 -3.18 5.02 -17.61
C ILE A 75 -4.03 5.29 -18.87
N ALA A 76 -5.29 5.69 -18.70
CA ALA A 76 -6.21 5.94 -19.83
C ALA A 76 -5.83 7.15 -20.68
N THR A 77 -5.12 8.12 -20.09
CA THR A 77 -4.78 9.40 -20.75
C THR A 77 -3.35 9.45 -21.28
N HIS A 78 -2.48 8.50 -20.94
CA HIS A 78 -1.07 8.53 -21.32
C HIS A 78 -0.67 7.37 -22.22
N HIS A 79 0.21 7.66 -23.18
CA HIS A 79 0.85 6.64 -24.01
C HIS A 79 2.20 6.26 -23.43
N PHE A 80 2.40 4.95 -23.24
CA PHE A 80 3.63 4.42 -22.68
C PHE A 80 4.56 3.92 -23.79
N LYS A 81 5.87 4.01 -23.55
CA LYS A 81 6.87 3.50 -24.49
C LYS A 81 6.67 2.00 -24.76
N LYS A 82 6.68 1.60 -26.03
CA LYS A 82 6.66 0.18 -26.41
C LYS A 82 7.80 -0.61 -25.73
N GLY A 83 7.45 -1.72 -25.08
CA GLY A 83 8.37 -2.60 -24.36
C GLY A 83 8.80 -2.11 -22.96
N SER A 84 8.22 -1.00 -22.47
CA SER A 84 8.46 -0.50 -21.12
C SER A 84 7.70 -1.31 -20.07
N ILE A 85 8.02 -1.04 -18.80
CA ILE A 85 7.28 -1.55 -17.65
C ILE A 85 6.50 -0.40 -17.02
N VAL A 86 5.24 -0.66 -16.67
CA VAL A 86 4.41 0.24 -15.87
C VAL A 86 4.01 -0.47 -14.59
N THR A 87 4.24 0.17 -13.46
CA THR A 87 3.88 -0.33 -12.13
C THR A 87 3.11 0.72 -11.36
N ASP A 88 2.12 0.29 -10.57
CA ASP A 88 1.47 1.10 -9.56
C ASP A 88 1.92 0.72 -8.15
N VAL A 89 1.39 1.41 -7.15
CA VAL A 89 1.60 1.13 -5.71
C VAL A 89 0.29 0.89 -4.95
N VAL A 90 -0.81 0.63 -5.66
CA VAL A 90 -2.19 0.58 -5.14
C VAL A 90 -2.38 -0.57 -4.16
N GLY A 91 -3.08 -0.33 -3.05
CA GLY A 91 -3.27 -1.32 -1.98
C GLY A 91 -4.33 -2.40 -2.22
N ILE A 92 -4.91 -2.47 -3.42
CA ILE A 92 -5.91 -3.44 -3.90
C ILE A 92 -5.55 -3.86 -5.33
N LYS A 93 -5.76 -5.13 -5.70
CA LYS A 93 -5.13 -5.70 -6.90
C LYS A 93 -6.08 -6.36 -7.86
N SER A 94 -7.00 -7.20 -7.43
CA SER A 94 -7.88 -7.98 -8.32
C SER A 94 -8.71 -7.11 -9.26
N TYR A 95 -9.60 -6.28 -8.72
CA TYR A 95 -10.39 -5.32 -9.48
C TYR A 95 -9.50 -4.34 -10.26
N PHE A 96 -8.48 -3.81 -9.58
CA PHE A 96 -7.64 -2.76 -10.11
C PHE A 96 -6.83 -3.20 -11.33
N LEU A 97 -6.21 -4.37 -11.24
CA LEU A 97 -5.42 -4.97 -12.32
C LEU A 97 -6.28 -5.23 -13.56
N GLN A 98 -7.51 -5.71 -13.38
CA GLN A 98 -8.43 -5.93 -14.51
C GLN A 98 -8.69 -4.63 -15.27
N GLN A 99 -8.95 -3.52 -14.56
CA GLN A 99 -9.18 -2.22 -15.17
C GLN A 99 -7.93 -1.71 -15.89
N ALA A 100 -6.77 -1.76 -15.24
CA ALA A 100 -5.50 -1.32 -15.82
C ALA A 100 -5.15 -2.10 -17.11
N LEU A 101 -5.28 -3.43 -17.09
CA LEU A 101 -5.01 -4.27 -18.27
C LEU A 101 -5.96 -4.03 -19.44
N SER A 102 -7.16 -3.51 -19.18
CA SER A 102 -8.12 -3.16 -20.26
C SER A 102 -7.76 -1.86 -20.98
N MET A 103 -6.95 -1.01 -20.36
CA MET A 103 -6.59 0.33 -20.84
C MET A 103 -5.17 0.38 -21.41
N ILE A 104 -4.25 -0.45 -20.88
CA ILE A 104 -2.85 -0.43 -21.27
C ILE A 104 -2.61 -1.17 -22.59
N ASP A 105 -1.68 -0.66 -23.39
CA ASP A 105 -1.30 -1.27 -24.66
C ASP A 105 -0.65 -2.66 -24.45
N LYS A 106 -0.94 -3.60 -25.35
CA LYS A 106 -0.44 -4.99 -25.27
C LYS A 106 1.09 -5.12 -25.31
N ASP A 107 1.77 -4.12 -25.88
CA ASP A 107 3.23 -4.11 -25.96
C ASP A 107 3.90 -3.47 -24.73
N VAL A 108 3.13 -3.15 -23.69
CA VAL A 108 3.61 -2.57 -22.43
C VAL A 108 3.42 -3.59 -21.32
N GLU A 109 4.47 -3.83 -20.55
CA GLU A 109 4.42 -4.79 -19.44
C GLU A 109 3.84 -4.12 -18.20
N TYR A 110 2.64 -4.53 -17.79
CA TYR A 110 2.02 -4.04 -16.57
C TYR A 110 2.32 -4.96 -15.39
N ILE A 111 3.05 -4.47 -14.39
CA ILE A 111 3.38 -5.22 -13.17
C ILE A 111 2.93 -4.41 -11.98
N SER A 112 1.78 -4.76 -11.41
CA SER A 112 1.27 -4.08 -10.23
C SER A 112 2.12 -4.43 -9.00
N GLY A 113 2.37 -3.47 -8.11
CA GLY A 113 3.15 -3.70 -6.90
C GLY A 113 2.57 -3.01 -5.67
N HIS A 114 2.81 -3.53 -4.48
CA HIS A 114 2.33 -2.94 -3.23
C HIS A 114 3.49 -2.81 -2.24
N PRO A 115 4.08 -1.62 -2.10
CA PRO A 115 5.01 -1.34 -1.01
C PRO A 115 4.22 -1.29 0.30
N MET A 116 4.45 -2.25 1.19
CA MET A 116 3.89 -2.27 2.55
C MET A 116 4.63 -1.29 3.47
N ALA A 117 4.80 -0.06 2.99
CA ALA A 117 5.56 1.03 3.60
C ALA A 117 4.65 2.25 3.73
N GLY A 118 3.89 2.37 4.81
CA GLY A 118 2.98 3.50 5.03
C GLY A 118 3.49 4.47 6.10
N ARG A 119 3.21 5.77 5.92
CA ARG A 119 3.23 6.75 7.01
C ARG A 119 1.90 7.50 7.01
N GLU A 120 1.40 7.85 8.19
CA GLU A 120 0.15 8.62 8.37
C GLU A 120 0.28 10.08 7.88
N LYS A 121 1.49 10.52 7.53
CA LYS A 121 1.78 11.87 7.03
C LYS A 121 1.64 11.94 5.50
N LYS A 122 1.40 13.14 4.97
CA LYS A 122 1.21 13.39 3.52
C LYS A 122 2.26 14.35 2.98
N GLY A 123 2.69 14.15 1.73
CA GLY A 123 3.58 15.05 0.99
C GLY A 123 5.05 14.64 0.95
N TYR A 124 5.78 15.16 -0.03
CA TYR A 124 7.19 14.85 -0.33
C TYR A 124 8.14 15.04 0.87
N LEU A 125 7.88 16.04 1.71
CA LEU A 125 8.71 16.34 2.89
C LEU A 125 8.83 15.16 3.88
N TYR A 126 7.86 14.25 3.89
CA TYR A 126 7.88 13.07 4.76
C TYR A 126 8.40 11.81 4.07
N ALA A 127 8.78 11.92 2.79
CA ALA A 127 9.38 10.86 2.01
C ALA A 127 10.80 10.55 2.47
N SER A 128 11.12 9.26 2.53
CA SER A 128 12.34 8.73 3.13
C SER A 128 12.55 7.32 2.60
N LYS A 129 13.69 7.07 1.95
CA LYS A 129 14.02 5.73 1.43
C LYS A 129 14.10 4.66 2.53
N GLU A 130 14.37 5.10 3.77
CA GLU A 130 14.46 4.26 4.95
C GLU A 130 13.12 3.58 5.29
N VAL A 131 11.99 4.05 4.75
CA VAL A 131 10.69 3.36 4.89
C VAL A 131 10.70 1.98 4.23
N PHE A 132 11.49 1.79 3.18
CA PHE A 132 11.58 0.51 2.47
C PHE A 132 12.34 -0.53 3.28
N ALA A 133 13.38 -0.14 4.04
CA ALA A 133 14.21 -1.05 4.85
C ALA A 133 13.44 -1.89 5.87
N LYS A 134 12.24 -1.44 6.28
CA LYS A 134 11.39 -2.16 7.24
C LYS A 134 10.15 -2.78 6.59
N ALA A 135 9.94 -2.52 5.31
CA ALA A 135 8.72 -2.86 4.59
C ALA A 135 8.93 -4.07 3.67
N ASN A 136 7.86 -4.82 3.47
CA ASN A 136 7.79 -5.80 2.40
C ASN A 136 7.31 -5.12 1.12
N TYR A 137 7.75 -5.60 -0.03
CA TYR A 137 7.17 -5.26 -1.33
C TYR A 137 6.48 -6.49 -1.90
N ILE A 138 5.22 -6.35 -2.32
CA ILE A 138 4.49 -7.42 -2.98
C ILE A 138 4.43 -7.10 -4.47
N VAL A 139 5.00 -7.97 -5.30
CA VAL A 139 4.88 -7.96 -6.75
C VAL A 139 3.69 -8.84 -7.13
N ILE A 140 2.82 -8.33 -7.99
CA ILE A 140 1.65 -9.06 -8.46
C ILE A 140 1.95 -9.71 -9.80
N GLN A 141 1.86 -11.04 -9.82
CA GLN A 141 2.01 -11.83 -11.03
C GLN A 141 0.64 -12.27 -11.54
N HIS A 142 0.41 -12.08 -12.84
CA HIS A 142 -0.76 -12.60 -13.55
C HIS A 142 -0.34 -13.34 -14.83
N GLN A 143 -1.29 -14.07 -15.41
CA GLN A 143 -1.07 -15.00 -16.52
C GLN A 143 -0.54 -14.37 -17.83
N HIS A 144 -0.61 -13.04 -17.97
CA HIS A 144 -0.09 -12.35 -19.16
C HIS A 144 1.32 -11.80 -18.96
N ASN A 145 1.85 -11.85 -17.72
CA ASN A 145 3.19 -11.34 -17.49
C ASN A 145 4.26 -12.23 -18.09
N HIS A 146 5.28 -11.59 -18.64
CA HIS A 146 6.51 -12.28 -18.98
C HIS A 146 7.30 -12.60 -17.70
N GLN A 147 7.70 -13.85 -17.53
CA GLN A 147 8.34 -14.33 -16.30
C GLN A 147 9.67 -13.58 -16.04
N GLU A 148 10.44 -13.30 -17.09
CA GLU A 148 11.68 -12.53 -17.00
C GLU A 148 11.45 -11.08 -16.52
N LYS A 149 10.27 -10.50 -16.79
CA LYS A 149 9.92 -9.16 -16.33
C LYS A 149 9.52 -9.14 -14.86
N ILE A 150 8.83 -10.18 -14.38
CA ILE A 150 8.55 -10.38 -12.95
C ILE A 150 9.85 -10.54 -12.17
N GLU A 151 10.78 -11.35 -12.66
CA GLU A 151 12.09 -11.55 -12.04
C GLU A 151 12.91 -10.25 -12.01
N TRP A 152 12.93 -9.53 -13.13
CA TRP A 152 13.56 -8.22 -13.20
C TRP A 152 12.94 -7.24 -12.19
N MET A 153 11.60 -7.18 -12.10
CA MET A 153 10.92 -6.31 -11.15
C MET A 153 11.26 -6.68 -9.70
N CYS A 154 11.33 -7.97 -9.37
CA CYS A 154 11.73 -8.44 -8.05
C CYS A 154 13.17 -8.02 -7.69
N GLN A 155 14.10 -8.13 -8.64
CA GLN A 155 15.48 -7.69 -8.47
C GLN A 155 15.58 -6.17 -8.32
N PHE A 156 14.86 -5.43 -9.18
CA PHE A 156 14.81 -3.98 -9.16
C PHE A 156 14.31 -3.46 -7.81
N VAL A 157 13.15 -3.93 -7.32
CA VAL A 157 12.64 -3.48 -6.01
C VAL A 157 13.52 -3.96 -4.86
N GLY A 158 14.17 -5.12 -4.98
CA GLY A 158 15.17 -5.57 -4.00
C GLY A 158 16.34 -4.60 -3.83
N GLN A 159 16.79 -3.97 -4.92
CA GLN A 159 17.86 -2.95 -4.88
C GLN A 159 17.44 -1.63 -4.23
N LEU A 160 16.13 -1.36 -4.15
CA LEU A 160 15.59 -0.16 -3.48
C LEU A 160 15.62 -0.29 -1.94
N GLY A 161 16.04 -1.44 -1.42
CA GLY A 161 16.24 -1.66 0.01
C GLY A 161 15.01 -2.16 0.75
N PHE A 162 14.03 -2.77 0.08
CA PHE A 162 12.92 -3.43 0.76
C PHE A 162 13.40 -4.61 1.62
N LYS A 163 12.80 -4.79 2.81
CA LYS A 163 13.16 -5.90 3.73
C LYS A 163 12.96 -7.27 3.07
N SER A 164 11.85 -7.42 2.34
CA SER A 164 11.60 -8.63 1.56
C SER A 164 10.72 -8.32 0.36
N VAL A 165 10.86 -9.15 -0.67
CA VAL A 165 10.04 -9.11 -1.88
C VAL A 165 9.24 -10.40 -1.95
N LYS A 166 7.94 -10.30 -2.18
CA LYS A 166 7.03 -11.44 -2.31
C LYS A 166 6.30 -11.35 -3.64
N ILE A 167 6.02 -12.50 -4.23
CA ILE A 167 5.19 -12.61 -5.42
C ILE A 167 3.85 -13.20 -4.99
N MET A 168 2.76 -12.60 -5.43
CA MET A 168 1.40 -13.08 -5.16
C MET A 168 0.52 -12.97 -6.40
N SER A 169 -0.53 -13.79 -6.45
CA SER A 169 -1.65 -13.52 -7.34
C SER A 169 -2.42 -12.28 -6.84
N PRO A 170 -3.16 -11.57 -7.71
CA PRO A 170 -3.97 -10.43 -7.27
C PRO A 170 -5.06 -10.80 -6.26
N TYR A 171 -5.60 -12.03 -6.32
CA TYR A 171 -6.66 -12.50 -5.42
C TYR A 171 -6.11 -12.86 -4.04
N ASP A 172 -5.00 -13.59 -3.98
CA ASP A 172 -4.35 -13.94 -2.70
C ASP A 172 -3.91 -12.68 -1.96
N HIS A 173 -3.43 -11.67 -2.70
CA HIS A 173 -3.08 -10.36 -2.16
C HIS A 173 -4.30 -9.71 -1.48
N ASP A 174 -5.39 -9.57 -2.21
CA ASP A 174 -6.59 -8.87 -1.72
C ASP A 174 -7.23 -9.60 -0.53
N GLU A 175 -7.21 -10.93 -0.54
CA GLU A 175 -7.65 -11.76 0.58
C GLU A 175 -6.80 -11.50 1.83
N ILE A 176 -5.46 -11.62 1.75
CA ILE A 176 -4.61 -11.46 2.94
C ILE A 176 -4.58 -10.02 3.43
N ILE A 177 -4.63 -9.03 2.54
CA ILE A 177 -4.65 -7.59 2.90
C ILE A 177 -5.97 -7.21 3.57
N SER A 178 -7.08 -7.85 3.21
CA SER A 178 -8.36 -7.66 3.91
C SER A 178 -8.22 -7.95 5.42
N PHE A 179 -7.49 -9.01 5.77
CA PHE A 179 -7.31 -9.45 7.15
C PHE A 179 -6.16 -8.71 7.86
N THR A 180 -5.02 -8.53 7.19
CA THR A 180 -3.79 -8.02 7.82
C THR A 180 -3.69 -6.50 7.84
N SER A 181 -4.55 -5.80 7.10
CA SER A 181 -4.51 -4.34 7.00
C SER A 181 -5.91 -3.70 7.10
N GLN A 182 -6.84 -4.06 6.23
CA GLN A 182 -8.13 -3.36 6.15
C GLN A 182 -9.00 -3.58 7.39
N LEU A 183 -9.16 -4.83 7.83
CA LEU A 183 -9.86 -5.17 9.07
C LEU A 183 -9.27 -4.40 10.27
N PRO A 184 -7.95 -4.43 10.57
CA PRO A 184 -7.34 -3.61 11.62
C PRO A 184 -7.72 -2.12 11.57
N HIS A 185 -7.75 -1.49 10.39
CA HIS A 185 -8.16 -0.09 10.26
C HIS A 185 -9.63 0.10 10.64
N THR A 186 -10.52 -0.79 10.18
CA THR A 186 -11.95 -0.70 10.55
C THR A 186 -12.17 -0.92 12.04
N LEU A 187 -11.41 -1.82 12.68
CA LEU A 187 -11.45 -2.04 14.12
C LEU A 187 -10.93 -0.82 14.90
N ALA A 188 -9.86 -0.18 14.45
CA ALA A 188 -9.32 1.01 15.08
C ALA A 188 -10.32 2.18 15.05
N VAL A 189 -11.00 2.37 13.91
CA VAL A 189 -12.06 3.38 13.75
C VAL A 189 -13.28 3.04 14.61
N ALA A 190 -13.73 1.79 14.59
CA ALA A 190 -14.87 1.35 15.41
C ALA A 190 -14.59 1.49 16.91
N LEU A 191 -13.37 1.15 17.35
CA LEU A 191 -12.94 1.32 18.74
C LEU A 191 -12.97 2.80 19.14
N MET A 192 -12.42 3.70 18.30
CA MET A 192 -12.42 5.13 18.58
C MET A 192 -13.86 5.68 18.68
N ASN A 193 -14.74 5.29 17.76
CA ASN A 193 -16.13 5.75 17.71
C ASN A 193 -17.05 5.07 18.73
N SER A 194 -16.57 4.06 19.46
CA SER A 194 -17.32 3.38 20.52
C SER A 194 -17.24 4.08 21.87
N ASP A 195 -16.38 5.09 22.00
CA ASP A 195 -16.33 5.97 23.17
C ASP A 195 -17.62 6.81 23.24
N ASP A 196 -18.29 6.81 24.39
CA ASP A 196 -19.46 7.67 24.63
C ASP A 196 -19.06 9.12 24.97
N GLU A 197 -17.75 9.40 24.97
CA GLU A 197 -17.11 10.67 25.31
C GLU A 197 -17.51 11.20 26.69
N LYS A 198 -17.98 10.33 27.58
CA LYS A 198 -18.37 10.69 28.96
C LYS A 198 -17.17 11.16 29.78
N TYR A 199 -15.98 10.67 29.48
CA TYR A 199 -14.74 11.01 30.14
C TYR A 199 -13.78 11.72 29.19
N GLU A 200 -12.79 12.41 29.75
CA GLU A 200 -11.61 12.82 28.97
C GLU A 200 -10.72 11.60 28.71
N THR A 201 -11.18 10.65 27.89
CA THR A 201 -10.56 9.33 27.65
C THR A 201 -9.07 9.42 27.37
N GLY A 202 -8.62 10.47 26.66
CA GLY A 202 -7.21 10.75 26.39
C GLY A 202 -6.31 10.87 27.63
N LYS A 203 -6.85 11.20 28.81
CA LYS A 203 -6.11 11.26 30.09
C LYS A 203 -5.95 9.88 30.77
N TYR A 204 -6.65 8.86 30.29
CA TYR A 204 -6.71 7.53 30.90
C TYR A 204 -6.21 6.41 29.97
N ILE A 205 -5.60 6.75 28.83
CA ILE A 205 -5.09 5.76 27.88
C ILE A 205 -3.80 5.10 28.36
N GLY A 206 -3.72 3.78 28.18
CA GLY A 206 -2.48 3.00 28.25
C GLY A 206 -1.99 2.57 26.87
N ASP A 207 -0.91 1.79 26.82
CA ASP A 207 -0.28 1.34 25.58
C ASP A 207 -1.24 0.52 24.70
N SER A 208 -2.10 -0.31 25.29
CA SER A 208 -3.07 -1.11 24.53
C SER A 208 -4.04 -0.28 23.70
N PHE A 209 -4.58 0.81 24.27
CA PHE A 209 -5.45 1.72 23.52
C PHE A 209 -4.64 2.45 22.46
N ARG A 210 -3.47 3.00 22.83
CA ARG A 210 -2.58 3.74 21.93
C ARG A 210 -2.18 2.92 20.70
N ASP A 211 -1.81 1.66 20.89
CA ASP A 211 -1.37 0.76 19.82
C ASP A 211 -2.51 0.37 18.89
N LEU A 212 -3.68 0.01 19.45
CA LEU A 212 -4.86 -0.36 18.67
C LEU A 212 -5.44 0.82 17.89
N THR A 213 -5.34 2.05 18.42
CA THR A 213 -5.90 3.25 17.78
C THR A 213 -4.87 4.06 17.00
N ARG A 214 -3.61 3.64 16.93
CA ARG A 214 -2.56 4.37 16.19
C ARG A 214 -2.97 4.66 14.75
N ILE A 215 -3.63 3.70 14.11
CA ILE A 215 -4.07 3.77 12.71
C ILE A 215 -5.50 4.33 12.53
N ALA A 216 -6.14 4.80 13.61
CA ALA A 216 -7.50 5.35 13.56
C ALA A 216 -7.56 6.73 12.87
N ASN A 217 -6.44 7.46 12.79
CA ASN A 217 -6.35 8.69 12.01
C ASN A 217 -6.26 8.36 10.50
N ILE A 218 -7.42 8.03 9.94
CA ILE A 218 -7.57 7.42 8.63
C ILE A 218 -7.77 8.46 7.52
N ASN A 219 -7.15 8.25 6.37
CA ASN A 219 -7.40 9.06 5.17
C ASN A 219 -8.74 8.64 4.54
N ALA A 220 -9.83 9.35 4.86
CA ALA A 220 -11.18 8.97 4.49
C ALA A 220 -11.36 8.68 2.99
N ASP A 221 -10.83 9.54 2.11
CA ASP A 221 -10.96 9.36 0.65
C ASP A 221 -10.31 8.06 0.17
N LEU A 222 -9.05 7.84 0.55
CA LEU A 222 -8.28 6.66 0.15
C LEU A 222 -8.90 5.38 0.70
N TRP A 223 -9.18 5.33 2.00
CA TRP A 223 -9.61 4.08 2.63
C TRP A 223 -11.03 3.68 2.24
N THR A 224 -11.91 4.65 1.97
CA THR A 224 -13.25 4.36 1.43
C THR A 224 -13.15 3.63 0.08
N GLU A 225 -12.27 4.11 -0.81
CA GLU A 225 -12.01 3.49 -2.10
C GLU A 225 -11.44 2.07 -1.94
N LEU A 226 -10.43 1.88 -1.08
CA LEU A 226 -9.82 0.57 -0.82
C LEU A 226 -10.81 -0.44 -0.22
N PHE A 227 -11.71 0.01 0.66
CA PHE A 227 -12.71 -0.87 1.28
C PHE A 227 -13.77 -1.30 0.27
N PHE A 228 -14.30 -0.39 -0.55
CA PHE A 228 -15.35 -0.73 -1.51
C PHE A 228 -14.85 -1.66 -2.61
N HIS A 229 -13.62 -1.47 -3.08
CA HIS A 229 -13.07 -2.33 -4.13
C HIS A 229 -12.50 -3.65 -3.60
N ASN A 230 -12.46 -3.86 -2.27
CA ASN A 230 -12.11 -5.14 -1.65
C ASN A 230 -13.22 -5.68 -0.73
N LYS A 231 -14.47 -5.23 -0.96
CA LYS A 231 -15.60 -5.37 -0.03
C LYS A 231 -15.84 -6.81 0.38
N ASP A 232 -15.87 -7.74 -0.57
CA ASP A 232 -16.27 -9.12 -0.29
C ASP A 232 -15.26 -9.83 0.62
N TYR A 233 -13.95 -9.62 0.38
CA TYR A 233 -12.90 -10.13 1.26
C TYR A 233 -12.89 -9.43 2.63
N LEU A 234 -13.12 -8.12 2.66
CA LEU A 234 -13.19 -7.35 3.91
C LEU A 234 -14.37 -7.79 4.78
N LEU A 235 -15.58 -7.94 4.21
CA LEU A 235 -16.76 -8.43 4.92
C LEU A 235 -16.53 -9.85 5.45
N ALA A 236 -15.94 -10.75 4.66
CA ALA A 236 -15.60 -12.09 5.14
C ALA A 236 -14.58 -12.06 6.31
N SER A 237 -13.65 -11.11 6.30
CA SER A 237 -12.72 -10.88 7.43
C SER A 237 -13.42 -10.31 8.65
N MET A 238 -14.38 -9.39 8.47
CA MET A 238 -15.22 -8.83 9.54
C MET A 238 -16.08 -9.93 10.17
N ASP A 239 -16.80 -10.72 9.39
CA ASP A 239 -17.65 -11.82 9.89
C ASP A 239 -16.85 -12.82 10.74
N ARG A 240 -15.60 -13.11 10.35
CA ARG A 240 -14.71 -13.98 11.13
C ARG A 240 -14.30 -13.32 12.45
N PHE A 241 -14.00 -12.03 12.43
CA PHE A 241 -13.66 -11.29 13.64
C PHE A 241 -14.85 -11.18 14.60
N GLU A 242 -16.04 -10.83 14.08
CA GLU A 242 -17.28 -10.72 14.85
C GLU A 242 -17.58 -12.03 15.59
N LYS A 243 -17.43 -13.18 14.93
CA LYS A 243 -17.59 -14.50 15.58
C LYS A 243 -16.62 -14.70 16.75
N GLU A 244 -15.35 -14.31 16.62
CA GLU A 244 -14.37 -14.43 17.71
C GLU A 244 -14.67 -13.43 18.84
N PHE A 245 -15.08 -12.21 18.50
CA PHE A 245 -15.46 -11.19 19.48
C PHE A 245 -16.73 -11.60 20.26
N ASP A 246 -17.73 -12.13 19.58
CA ASP A 246 -18.95 -12.65 20.19
C ASP A 246 -18.67 -13.83 21.12
N GLN A 247 -17.74 -14.72 20.76
CA GLN A 247 -17.34 -15.81 21.65
C GLN A 247 -16.72 -15.30 22.95
N LEU A 248 -15.86 -14.27 22.88
CA LEU A 248 -15.32 -13.62 24.08
C LEU A 248 -16.43 -12.95 24.90
N LYS A 249 -17.34 -12.22 24.24
CA LYS A 249 -18.48 -11.57 24.88
C LYS A 249 -19.39 -12.57 25.60
N GLN A 250 -19.75 -13.67 24.95
CA GLN A 250 -20.59 -14.73 25.53
C GLN A 250 -19.89 -15.42 26.71
N ALA A 251 -18.59 -15.68 26.60
CA ALA A 251 -17.84 -16.28 27.70
C ALA A 251 -17.80 -15.36 28.93
N ILE A 252 -17.66 -14.04 28.75
CA ILE A 252 -17.76 -13.06 29.85
C ILE A 252 -19.17 -13.04 30.44
N MET A 253 -20.21 -12.98 29.60
CA MET A 253 -21.61 -12.94 30.05
C MET A 253 -22.01 -14.16 30.88
N ASN A 254 -21.43 -15.33 30.57
CA ASN A 254 -21.73 -16.59 31.24
C ASN A 254 -20.70 -16.97 32.31
N GLU A 255 -19.75 -16.08 32.62
CA GLU A 255 -18.63 -16.35 33.55
C GLU A 255 -17.82 -17.62 33.20
N ASP A 256 -17.73 -17.95 31.89
CA ASP A 256 -17.03 -19.13 31.37
C ASP A 256 -15.50 -18.88 31.29
N GLU A 257 -14.86 -19.04 32.44
CA GLU A 257 -13.41 -18.91 32.60
C GLU A 257 -12.62 -19.84 31.65
N LYS A 258 -13.13 -21.04 31.40
CA LYS A 258 -12.45 -22.04 30.58
C LYS A 258 -12.33 -21.56 29.14
N THR A 259 -13.45 -21.14 28.54
CA THR A 259 -13.47 -20.64 27.16
C THR A 259 -12.58 -19.40 27.01
N LEU A 260 -12.59 -18.48 27.98
CA LEU A 260 -11.71 -17.30 27.96
C LEU A 260 -10.23 -17.69 27.94
N LYS A 261 -9.81 -18.58 28.84
CA LYS A 261 -8.42 -19.05 28.89
C LYS A 261 -7.99 -19.75 27.60
N GLU A 262 -8.86 -20.58 27.03
CA GLU A 262 -8.60 -21.27 25.76
C GLU A 262 -8.38 -20.26 24.62
N LYS A 263 -9.23 -19.24 24.52
CA LYS A 263 -9.10 -18.18 23.50
C LYS A 263 -7.83 -17.35 23.66
N PHE A 264 -7.47 -17.00 24.90
CA PHE A 264 -6.22 -16.27 25.17
C PHE A 264 -5.00 -17.09 24.78
N LEU A 265 -4.93 -18.37 25.19
CA LEU A 265 -3.82 -19.26 24.85
C LEU A 265 -3.72 -19.49 23.34
N GLN A 266 -4.85 -19.63 22.64
CA GLN A 266 -4.87 -19.75 21.19
C GLN A 266 -4.31 -18.49 20.51
N SER A 267 -4.70 -17.31 20.99
CA SER A 267 -4.21 -16.02 20.49
C SER A 267 -2.71 -15.86 20.73
N SER A 268 -2.23 -16.10 21.95
CA SER A 268 -0.79 -16.03 22.30
C SER A 268 0.06 -16.93 21.40
N LYS A 269 -0.35 -18.20 21.23
CA LYS A 269 0.35 -19.15 20.35
C LYS A 269 0.40 -18.70 18.89
N ARG A 270 -0.62 -17.98 18.40
CA ARG A 270 -0.62 -17.42 17.04
C ARG A 270 0.30 -16.21 16.94
N ARG A 271 0.30 -15.35 17.96
CA ARG A 271 1.13 -14.14 18.02
C ARG A 271 2.63 -14.46 18.08
N GLU A 272 3.03 -15.42 18.92
CA GLU A 272 4.43 -15.84 19.07
C GLU A 272 5.06 -16.31 17.76
N LYS A 273 4.26 -16.89 16.85
CA LYS A 273 4.71 -17.33 15.52
C LYS A 273 4.95 -16.19 14.52
N LEU A 274 4.50 -14.96 14.80
CA LEU A 274 4.73 -13.81 13.92
C LEU A 274 6.11 -13.17 14.13
N GLU A 275 6.74 -13.43 15.29
CA GLU A 275 8.02 -12.85 15.68
C GLU A 275 9.22 -13.79 15.41
N SER A 276 8.94 -15.06 15.11
CA SER A 276 9.91 -16.09 14.67
C SER A 276 10.13 -16.09 13.16
#